data_AF-A0A378VVE6-F1
#
_entry.id   AF-A0A378VVE6-F1
#
_cell.length_a   1.000
_cell.length_b   1.000
_cell.length_c   1.000
_cell.angle_alpha   90.00
_cell.angle_beta   90.00
_cell.angle_gamma   90.00
#
_symmetry.space_group_name_H-M   'P 1'
#
loop_
_entity.id
_entity.type
_entity.pdbx_description
1 polymer ?
#
loop_
_entity_poly.entity_id
_entity_poly.type
_entity_poly.pdbx_seq_one_letter_code
_entity_poly.pdbx_strand_id
1 'polypeptide(L)'
;MTGQTVSEGALWYMQTRHRVPVVFSDGLRAQTLATIAAVRELLNSGQTPPPDYGKRCKACSLAEICQPELLGKRDRSVGYVKGLFGE
;
A
#
# COMPACT_ATOMS: atom_id res chain seq x y z
N MET A 1 3.78 -18.11 -24.19
CA MET A 1 3.03 -18.54 -22.99
C MET A 1 2.36 -19.87 -23.30
N THR A 2 2.32 -20.83 -22.38
CA THR A 2 1.90 -22.23 -22.64
C THR A 2 0.41 -22.42 -22.91
N GLY A 3 -0.43 -21.39 -22.78
CA GLY A 3 -1.87 -21.45 -23.00
C GLY A 3 -2.66 -22.27 -21.96
N GLN A 4 -1.98 -22.84 -20.97
CA GLN A 4 -2.60 -23.68 -19.95
C GLN A 4 -3.12 -22.85 -18.77
N THR A 5 -4.30 -23.22 -18.28
CA THR A 5 -4.89 -22.65 -17.08
C THR A 5 -4.18 -23.18 -15.84
N VAL A 6 -3.74 -22.28 -14.97
CA VAL A 6 -3.20 -22.61 -13.64
C VAL A 6 -4.28 -22.32 -12.61
N SER A 7 -4.80 -23.34 -11.94
CA SER A 7 -5.90 -23.23 -10.97
C SER A 7 -5.43 -22.99 -9.53
N GLU A 8 -4.19 -23.33 -9.20
CA GLU A 8 -3.64 -23.20 -7.85
C GLU A 8 -2.13 -23.01 -7.85
N GLY A 9 -1.61 -22.57 -6.72
CA GLY A 9 -0.19 -22.52 -6.40
C GLY A 9 0.04 -22.73 -4.92
N ALA A 10 1.27 -22.52 -4.46
CA ALA A 10 1.56 -22.59 -3.03
C ALA A 10 2.59 -21.54 -2.62
N LEU A 11 2.40 -20.97 -1.42
CA LEU A 11 3.42 -20.19 -0.74
C LEU A 11 4.35 -21.14 0.00
N TRP A 12 5.65 -21.09 -0.33
CA TRP A 12 6.67 -21.86 0.38
C TRP A 12 7.35 -21.01 1.44
N TYR A 13 7.12 -21.35 2.71
CA TYR A 13 7.80 -20.74 3.83
C TYR A 13 9.10 -21.48 4.10
N MET A 14 10.22 -20.88 3.70
CA MET A 14 11.53 -21.55 3.73
C MET A 14 11.96 -21.98 5.14
N GLN A 15 11.71 -21.15 6.15
CA GLN A 15 12.11 -21.42 7.54
C GLN A 15 11.41 -22.66 8.12
N THR A 16 10.10 -22.77 7.94
CA THR A 16 9.30 -23.88 8.45
C THR A 16 9.19 -25.04 7.46
N ARG A 17 9.72 -24.87 6.23
CA ARG A 17 9.58 -25.79 5.11
C ARG A 17 8.13 -26.21 4.89
N HIS A 18 7.22 -25.23 4.95
CA HIS A 18 5.78 -25.44 4.87
C HIS A 18 5.21 -24.84 3.59
N ARG A 19 4.39 -25.61 2.86
CA ARG A 19 3.61 -25.13 1.71
C ARG A 19 2.21 -24.77 2.17
N VAL A 20 1.79 -23.55 1.90
CA VAL A 20 0.39 -23.13 2.05
C VAL A 20 -0.24 -23.12 0.66
N PRO A 21 -1.20 -24.02 0.36
CA PRO A 21 -1.88 -24.03 -0.93
C PRO A 21 -2.74 -22.77 -1.09
N VAL A 22 -2.79 -22.26 -2.31
CA VAL A 22 -3.57 -21.07 -2.69
C VAL A 22 -4.35 -21.39 -3.96
N VAL A 23 -5.66 -21.48 -3.84
CA VAL A 23 -6.56 -21.64 -4.98
C VAL A 23 -6.76 -20.30 -5.67
N PHE A 24 -6.56 -20.24 -6.97
CA PHE A 24 -6.74 -19.03 -7.79
C PHE A 24 -8.19 -18.89 -8.24
N SER A 25 -9.08 -18.64 -7.28
CA SER A 25 -10.51 -18.42 -7.53
C SER A 25 -10.76 -17.18 -8.38
N ASP A 26 -11.91 -17.15 -9.05
CA ASP A 26 -12.33 -15.99 -9.84
C ASP A 26 -12.42 -14.71 -8.98
N GLY A 27 -12.86 -14.84 -7.73
CA GLY A 27 -12.89 -13.72 -6.78
C GLY A 27 -11.49 -13.18 -6.46
N LEU A 28 -10.51 -14.06 -6.22
CA LEU A 28 -9.13 -13.64 -5.97
C LEU A 28 -8.51 -12.98 -7.21
N ARG A 29 -8.80 -13.50 -8.41
CA ARG A 29 -8.37 -12.91 -9.68
C ARG A 29 -8.98 -11.54 -9.90
N ALA A 30 -10.29 -11.40 -9.69
CA ALA A 30 -11.00 -10.13 -9.83
C ALA A 30 -10.45 -9.08 -8.87
N GLN A 31 -10.26 -9.42 -7.59
CA GLN A 31 -9.68 -8.51 -6.59
C GLN A 31 -8.26 -8.07 -6.97
N THR A 32 -7.44 -9.02 -7.45
CA THR A 32 -6.07 -8.72 -7.90
C THR A 32 -6.09 -7.74 -9.08
N LEU A 33 -6.92 -7.99 -10.10
CA LEU A 33 -7.05 -7.11 -11.27
C LEU A 33 -7.56 -5.71 -10.89
N ALA A 34 -8.57 -5.63 -10.02
CA ALA A 34 -9.10 -4.36 -9.51
C ALA A 34 -8.02 -3.57 -8.75
N THR A 35 -7.24 -4.25 -7.91
CA THR A 35 -6.14 -3.62 -7.16
C THR A 35 -5.06 -3.08 -8.11
N ILE A 36 -4.70 -3.84 -9.14
CA ILE A 36 -3.73 -3.40 -10.17
C ILE A 36 -4.25 -2.14 -10.88
N ALA A 37 -5.53 -2.11 -11.25
CA ALA A 37 -6.14 -0.95 -11.90
C ALA A 37 -6.09 0.29 -10.99
N ALA A 38 -6.51 0.15 -9.72
CA ALA A 38 -6.52 1.25 -8.75
C ALA A 38 -5.11 1.80 -8.47
N VAL A 39 -4.09 0.94 -8.36
CA VAL A 39 -2.70 1.37 -8.17
C VAL A 39 -2.18 2.11 -9.41
N ARG A 40 -2.51 1.66 -10.62
CA ARG A 40 -2.13 2.37 -11.85
C ARG A 40 -2.77 3.74 -11.93
N GLU A 41 -4.05 3.85 -11.59
CA GLU A 41 -4.75 5.13 -11.52
C GLU A 41 -4.11 6.08 -10.50
N LEU A 42 -3.80 5.58 -9.30
CA LEU A 42 -3.09 6.34 -8.26
C LEU A 42 -1.77 6.91 -8.78
N LEU A 43 -0.94 6.07 -9.40
CA LEU A 43 0.36 6.50 -9.95
C LEU A 43 0.20 7.51 -11.09
N ASN A 44 -0.75 7.29 -12.01
CA ASN A 44 -1.00 8.18 -13.14
C ASN A 44 -1.56 9.54 -12.71
N SER A 45 -2.32 9.59 -11.62
CA SER A 45 -2.85 10.85 -11.09
C SER A 45 -1.76 11.79 -10.58
N GLY A 46 -0.59 11.26 -10.20
CA GLY A 46 0.48 12.00 -9.54
C GLY A 46 0.11 12.53 -8.15
N GLN A 47 -1.06 12.16 -7.61
CA GLN A 47 -1.54 12.60 -6.31
C GLN A 47 -1.18 11.57 -5.25
N THR A 48 -0.21 11.92 -4.40
CA THR A 48 0.12 11.11 -3.24
C THR A 48 -0.99 11.25 -2.19
N PRO A 49 -1.62 10.14 -1.76
CA PRO A 49 -2.68 10.20 -0.77
C PRO A 49 -2.10 10.59 0.61
N PRO A 50 -2.90 11.23 1.48
CA PRO A 50 -2.45 11.56 2.82
C PRO A 50 -2.11 10.28 3.61
N PRO A 51 -1.14 10.35 4.54
CA PRO A 51 -0.75 9.19 5.31
C PRO A 51 -1.87 8.75 6.26
N ASP A 52 -2.27 7.48 6.15
CA ASP A 52 -3.11 6.81 7.15
C ASP A 52 -2.21 6.09 8.17
N TYR A 53 -1.97 6.73 9.31
CA TYR A 53 -1.09 6.24 10.35
C TYR A 53 -1.69 5.04 11.10
N GLY A 54 -0.99 3.90 11.08
CA GLY A 54 -1.43 2.69 11.78
C GLY A 54 -0.28 1.77 12.17
N LYS A 55 -0.59 0.58 12.72
CA LYS A 55 0.43 -0.37 13.20
C LYS A 55 1.49 -0.73 12.14
N ARG A 56 1.09 -0.77 10.87
CA ARG A 56 1.96 -1.02 9.71
C ARG A 56 3.08 0.00 9.55
N CYS A 57 2.89 1.24 9.99
CA CYS A 57 3.89 2.30 9.87
C CYS A 57 5.15 2.01 10.70
N LYS A 58 5.03 1.26 11.82
CA LYS A 58 6.16 0.91 12.70
C LYS A 58 7.24 0.04 12.03
N ALA A 59 6.87 -0.67 10.96
CA ALA A 59 7.78 -1.51 10.18
C ALA A 59 7.87 -1.05 8.72
N CYS A 60 7.37 0.16 8.40
CA CYS A 60 7.36 0.67 7.04
C CYS A 60 8.72 1.27 6.69
N SER A 61 9.35 0.80 5.62
CA SER A 61 10.61 1.35 5.11
C SER A 61 10.49 2.80 4.63
N LEU A 62 9.27 3.29 4.38
CA LEU A 62 9.00 4.66 3.94
C LEU A 62 8.64 5.60 5.10
N ALA A 63 8.67 5.16 6.36
CA ALA A 63 8.20 5.94 7.49
C ALA A 63 8.89 7.31 7.61
N GLU A 64 10.21 7.37 7.39
CA GLU A 64 10.98 8.61 7.49
C GLU A 64 10.72 9.59 6.34
N ILE A 65 10.29 9.10 5.17
CA ILE A 65 9.93 9.96 4.03
C ILE A 65 8.48 10.43 4.18
N CYS A 66 7.61 9.51 4.58
CA CYS A 66 6.18 9.75 4.72
C CYS A 66 5.85 10.59 5.96
N GLN A 67 6.65 10.53 7.02
CA GLN A 67 6.45 11.21 8.31
C GLN A 67 4.99 11.14 8.81
N PRO A 68 4.38 9.94 8.88
CA PRO A 68 2.94 9.81 9.07
C PRO A 68 2.46 10.26 10.45
N GLU A 69 3.33 10.31 11.47
CA GLU A 69 2.98 10.85 12.79
C GLU A 69 2.87 12.38 12.80
N LEU A 70 3.74 13.06 12.04
CA LEU A 70 3.74 14.51 11.92
C LEU A 70 2.57 14.98 11.04
N LEU A 71 2.39 14.34 9.88
CA LEU A 71 1.38 14.74 8.90
C LEU A 71 -0.02 14.21 9.22
N GLY A 72 -0.13 13.00 9.79
CA GLY A 72 -1.41 12.30 9.93
C GLY A 72 -2.22 12.64 11.19
N LYS A 73 -1.61 13.22 12.24
CA LYS A 73 -2.32 13.49 13.50
C LYS A 73 -2.69 14.95 13.72
N ARG A 74 -1.78 15.89 13.49
CA ARG A 74 -1.98 17.34 13.68
C ARG A 74 -0.92 18.12 12.89
N ASP A 75 -1.11 18.24 11.59
CA ASP A 75 -0.30 19.18 10.82
C ASP A 75 -0.61 20.62 11.26
N ARG A 76 0.37 21.28 11.88
CA ARG A 76 0.28 22.68 12.33
C ARG A 76 1.07 23.63 11.43
N SER A 77 1.69 23.12 10.36
CA SER A 77 2.54 23.90 9.46
C SER A 77 1.76 25.04 8.81
N VAL A 78 0.52 24.79 8.38
CA VAL A 78 -0.36 25.81 7.78
C VAL A 78 -0.59 26.98 8.74
N GLY A 79 -0.89 26.70 10.01
CA GLY A 79 -1.09 27.74 11.02
C GLY A 79 0.20 28.50 11.34
N TYR A 80 1.33 27.79 11.41
CA TYR A 80 2.65 28.39 11.64
C TYR A 80 3.06 29.34 10.51
N VAL A 81 2.93 28.90 9.25
CA VAL A 81 3.22 29.71 8.06
C VAL A 81 2.34 30.95 8.03
N LYS A 82 1.04 30.82 8.33
CA LYS A 82 0.13 31.96 8.42
C LYS A 82 0.55 32.96 9.51
N GLY A 83 1.04 32.50 10.65
CA GLY A 83 1.53 33.38 11.72
C GLY A 83 2.87 34.06 11.41
N LEU A 84 3.69 33.49 10.53
CA LEU A 84 4.97 34.07 10.12
C LEU A 84 4.87 35.06 8.97
N PHE A 85 3.98 34.78 8.01
CA PHE A 85 3.92 35.49 6.73
C PHE A 85 2.54 36.08 6.42
N GLY A 86 1.57 35.91 7.31
CA GLY A 86 0.28 36.59 7.21
C GLY A 86 0.38 38.01 7.76
N GLU A 87 -0.01 39.00 6.96
CA GLU A 87 -0.41 40.33 7.45
C GLU A 87 -1.63 40.22 8.38
#